data_AF-A0ABD5QRF0-F1
#
_entry.id   AF-A0ABD5QRF0-F1
#
_cell.length_a   1.000
_cell.length_b   1.000
_cell.length_c   1.000
_cell.angle_alpha   90.00
_cell.angle_beta   90.00
_cell.angle_gamma   90.00
#
_symmetry.space_group_name_H-M   'P 1'
#
loop_
_entity.id
_entity.type
_entity.pdbx_description
1 polymer ?
#
loop_
_entity_poly.entity_id
_entity_poly.type
_entity_poly.pdbx_seq_one_letter_code
_entity_poly.pdbx_strand_id
1 'polypeptide(L)' 'MNADESSLGRCPECGEDISEAWILVEYEKEDGTEGVWAECPVCEDVVAPE' A
#
# COMPACT_ATOMS: atom_id res chain seq x y z
N MET A 1 -7.75 -6.62 -21.45
CA MET A 1 -7.77 -5.52 -20.48
C MET A 1 -7.70 -6.17 -19.12
N ASN A 2 -6.59 -6.04 -18.41
CA ASN A 2 -6.47 -6.27 -16.96
C ASN A 2 -5.26 -5.44 -16.55
N ALA A 3 -5.47 -4.13 -16.49
CA ALA A 3 -4.54 -3.18 -15.87
C ALA A 3 -5.34 -2.43 -14.81
N ASP A 4 -6.18 -3.18 -14.10
CA ASP A 4 -6.68 -2.81 -12.79
C ASP A 4 -5.55 -3.17 -11.82
N GLU A 5 -4.38 -2.54 -12.01
CA GLU A 5 -3.37 -2.46 -10.97
C GLU A 5 -4.02 -1.54 -9.94
N SER A 6 -4.78 -2.13 -9.02
CA SER A 6 -5.54 -1.38 -8.03
C SER A 6 -4.50 -0.68 -7.16
N SER A 7 -4.35 0.62 -7.39
CA SER A 7 -3.50 1.48 -6.58
C SER A 7 -3.98 1.34 -5.13
N LEU A 8 -3.10 0.88 -4.24
CA LEU A 8 -3.40 0.74 -2.81
C LEU A 8 -3.63 2.10 -2.16
N GLY A 9 -3.02 3.14 -2.73
CA GLY A 9 -3.00 4.49 -2.20
C GLY A 9 -1.65 5.13 -2.46
N ARG A 10 -1.38 6.20 -1.72
CA ARG A 10 -0.09 6.90 -1.79
C ARG A 10 0.76 6.67 -0.57
N CYS A 11 2.07 6.73 -0.78
CA CYS A 11 3.04 6.79 0.29
C CYS A 11 2.80 8.05 1.14
N PRO A 12 2.56 7.93 2.46
CA PRO A 12 2.37 9.09 3.34
C PRO A 12 3.63 9.96 3.47
N GLU A 13 4.81 9.38 3.25
CA GLU A 13 6.09 10.07 3.40
C GLU A 13 6.46 10.93 2.18
N CYS A 14 6.39 10.36 0.98
CA CYS A 14 6.83 11.03 -0.25
C CYS A 14 5.71 11.36 -1.24
N GLY A 15 4.50 10.82 -1.02
CA GLY A 15 3.34 11.01 -1.91
C GLY A 15 3.36 10.17 -3.18
N GLU A 16 4.32 9.26 -3.34
CA GLU A 16 4.41 8.36 -4.51
C GLU A 16 3.24 7.36 -4.53
N ASP A 17 2.78 7.02 -5.73
CA ASP A 17 1.72 6.02 -5.90
C ASP A 17 2.23 4.61 -5.59
N ILE A 18 1.51 3.88 -4.73
CA ILE A 18 1.86 2.53 -4.35
C ILE A 18 0.82 1.57 -4.94
N SER A 19 1.29 0.68 -5.80
CA SER A 19 0.46 -0.37 -6.40
C SER A 19 0.43 -1.64 -5.53
N GLU A 20 -0.60 -2.46 -5.72
CA GLU A 20 -0.79 -3.77 -5.07
C GLU A 20 0.39 -4.76 -5.25
N ALA A 21 1.24 -4.55 -6.26
CA ALA A 21 2.45 -5.35 -6.45
C ALA A 21 3.47 -5.20 -5.31
N TRP A 22 3.38 -4.12 -4.51
CA TRP A 22 4.30 -3.80 -3.42
C TRP A 22 3.74 -4.16 -2.03
N ILE A 23 2.61 -4.87 -1.97
CA ILE A 23 2.05 -5.38 -0.71
C ILE A 23 3.04 -6.34 -0.06
N LEU A 24 3.33 -6.09 1.22
CA LEU A 24 4.07 -7.02 2.05
C LEU A 24 3.13 -7.88 2.89
N VAL A 25 2.10 -7.26 3.49
CA VAL A 25 1.11 -7.97 4.31
C VAL A 25 -0.21 -7.21 4.37
N GLU A 26 -1.30 -7.95 4.27
CA GLU A 26 -2.67 -7.51 4.55
C GLU A 26 -3.08 -8.04 5.93
N TYR A 27 -3.74 -7.21 6.71
CA TYR A 27 -4.15 -7.55 8.07
C TYR A 27 -5.51 -6.95 8.42
N GLU A 28 -6.26 -7.64 9.26
CA GLU A 28 -7.50 -7.10 9.82
C GLU A 28 -7.17 -6.34 11.13
N LYS A 29 -7.69 -5.12 11.26
CA LYS A 29 -7.59 -4.32 12.48
C LYS A 29 -8.69 -4.72 13.46
N GLU A 30 -8.52 -4.36 14.73
CA GLU A 30 -9.50 -4.67 15.78
C GLU A 30 -10.89 -4.05 15.52
N ASP A 31 -10.96 -2.93 14.78
CA ASP A 31 -12.20 -2.29 14.34
C ASP A 31 -12.89 -3.00 13.15
N GLY A 32 -12.34 -4.12 12.67
CA GLY A 32 -12.86 -4.90 11.55
C GLY A 32 -12.53 -4.32 10.17
N THR A 33 -11.70 -3.28 10.10
CA THR A 33 -11.20 -2.72 8.84
C THR A 33 -9.92 -3.43 8.42
N GLU A 34 -9.76 -3.67 7.12
CA GLU A 34 -8.53 -4.17 6.53
C GLU A 34 -7.47 -3.06 6.47
N GLY A 35 -6.24 -3.38 6.84
CA GLY A 35 -5.06 -2.56 6.69
C GLY A 35 -4.03 -3.28 5.82
N VAL A 36 -3.17 -2.51 5.16
CA VAL A 36 -2.11 -3.05 4.32
C VAL A 36 -0.80 -2.35 4.66
N TRP A 37 0.27 -3.15 4.74
CA TRP A 37 1.63 -2.66 4.74
C TRP A 37 2.25 -2.96 3.39
N ALA A 38 2.83 -1.92 2.78
CA ALA A 38 3.48 -2.00 1.50
C ALA A 38 4.86 -1.34 1.57
N GLU A 39 5.79 -1.79 0.73
CA GLU A 39 7.08 -1.12 0.59
C GLU A 39 6.96 0.02 -0.42
N CYS A 40 7.44 1.22 -0.05
CA CYS A 40 7.49 2.32 -1.01
C CYS A 40 8.71 2.14 -1.93
N PRO A 41 8.54 2.13 -3.27
CA PRO A 41 9.66 1.97 -4.20
C PRO A 41 10.62 3.17 -4.24
N VAL A 42 10.22 4.31 -3.69
CA VAL A 42 11.03 5.55 -3.63
C VAL A 42 11.72 5.71 -2.30
N CYS A 43 11.01 5.46 -1.20
CA CYS A 43 11.58 5.55 0.15
C CYS A 43 12.41 4.31 0.51
N GLU A 44 12.16 3.18 -0.16
CA GLU A 44 12.67 1.85 0.20
C GLU A 44 12.36 1.52 1.68
N ASP A 45 11.17 1.92 2.12
CA ASP A 45 10.72 1.82 3.51
C ASP A 45 9.29 1.26 3.57
N VAL A 46 8.96 0.64 4.71
CA VAL A 46 7.68 -0.02 4.94
C VAL A 46 6.65 1.00 5.43
N VAL A 47 5.67 1.28 4.58
CA VAL A 47 4.65 2.32 4.81
C VAL A 47 3.23 1.74 4.73
N ALA A 48 2.29 2.44 5.36
CA ALA A 48 0.86 2.17 5.21
C ALA A 48 0.30 3.18 4.19
N PRO A 49 -0.07 2.74 2.97
CA PRO A 49 -0.65 3.63 1.97
C PRO A 49 -1.99 4.23 2.44
N GLU A 50 -2.25 5.48 2.04
CA GLU A 50 -3.49 6.24 2.32
C GLU A 50 -4.31 6.57 1.07
#